data_AF-A0A735NI02-F1
#
_entry.id   AF-A0A735NI02-F1
#
_cell.length_a   1.000
_cell.length_b   1.000
_cell.length_c   1.000
_cell.angle_alpha   90.00
_cell.angle_beta   90.00
_cell.angle_gamma   90.00
#
_symmetry.space_group_name_H-M   'P 1'
#
loop_
_entity.id
_entity.type
_entity.pdbx_description
1 polymer ?
#
loop_
_entity_poly.entity_id
_entity_poly.type
_entity_poly.pdbx_seq_one_letter_code
_entity_poly.pdbx_strand_id
1 'polypeptide(L)'
;MKKYLVLIMILTGCSSTYVGKMSDPYRKDIQINKYEIHVIKKSQTSYEAFGGDSFGVDVLDLKKSQIRAIEQVSGCHVIDSEYSSVFIRTLHAQVECDRN
;
A
#
# COMPACT_ATOMS: atom_id res chain seq x y z
N MET A 1 -46.70 6.66 14.79
CA MET A 1 -45.53 5.76 14.62
C MET A 1 -44.27 6.61 14.65
N LYS A 2 -43.46 6.49 15.71
CA LYS A 2 -42.23 7.29 15.92
C LYS A 2 -41.15 6.85 14.92
N LYS A 3 -40.69 7.78 14.07
CA LYS A 3 -39.59 7.54 13.12
C LYS A 3 -38.27 7.67 13.89
N TYR A 4 -37.62 6.55 14.14
CA TYR A 4 -36.26 6.53 14.70
C TYR A 4 -35.27 6.82 13.55
N LEU A 5 -34.71 8.02 13.55
CA LEU A 5 -33.64 8.43 12.65
C LEU A 5 -32.35 7.75 13.12
N VAL A 6 -32.01 6.63 12.51
CA VAL A 6 -30.75 5.91 12.78
C VAL A 6 -29.62 6.72 12.17
N LEU A 7 -28.87 7.39 13.03
CA LEU A 7 -27.65 8.12 12.68
C LEU A 7 -26.54 7.09 12.41
N ILE A 8 -26.27 6.82 11.14
CA ILE A 8 -25.17 5.95 10.71
C ILE A 8 -23.86 6.70 10.92
N MET A 9 -23.15 6.40 12.01
CA MET A 9 -21.77 6.82 12.20
C MET A 9 -20.88 6.01 11.27
N ILE A 10 -20.49 6.60 10.14
CA ILE A 10 -19.46 6.05 9.28
C ILE A 10 -18.12 6.39 9.94
N LEU A 11 -17.57 5.44 10.69
CA LEU A 11 -16.19 5.49 11.17
C LEU A 11 -15.26 5.36 9.97
N THR A 12 -14.99 6.47 9.27
CA THR A 12 -13.86 6.53 8.34
C THR A 12 -12.60 6.49 9.19
N GLY A 13 -11.97 5.33 9.30
CA GLY A 13 -10.65 5.20 9.90
C GLY A 13 -9.70 6.15 9.17
N CYS A 14 -9.11 7.09 9.90
CA CYS A 14 -8.03 7.91 9.37
C CYS A 14 -6.81 7.01 9.21
N SER A 15 -6.70 6.34 8.07
CA SER A 15 -5.47 5.65 7.67
C SER A 15 -4.33 6.66 7.72
N SER A 16 -3.29 6.37 8.48
CA SER A 16 -2.12 7.25 8.71
C SER A 16 -1.22 7.39 7.47
N THR A 17 -1.82 7.29 6.28
CA THR A 17 -1.16 7.51 5.02
C THR A 17 -1.15 9.01 4.75
N TYR A 18 0.05 9.58 4.53
CA TYR A 18 0.22 10.97 4.11
C TYR A 18 -0.78 11.33 3.01
N VAL A 19 -1.65 12.33 3.25
CA VAL A 19 -2.79 12.69 2.37
C VAL A 19 -2.35 12.85 0.90
N GLY A 20 -1.15 13.40 0.68
CA GLY A 20 -0.60 13.58 -0.67
C GLY A 20 -0.35 12.26 -1.43
N LYS A 21 -0.05 11.15 -0.74
CA LYS A 21 0.09 9.83 -1.37
C LYS A 21 -1.25 9.25 -1.78
N MET A 22 -2.31 9.57 -1.03
CA MET A 22 -3.66 9.10 -1.33
C MET A 22 -4.25 9.83 -2.57
N SER A 23 -3.75 11.02 -2.89
CA SER A 23 -4.13 11.80 -4.06
C SER A 23 -3.17 11.65 -5.25
N ASP A 24 -2.17 10.76 -5.19
CA ASP A 24 -1.19 10.60 -6.25
C ASP A 24 -1.85 9.96 -7.50
N PRO A 25 -1.87 10.63 -8.67
CA PRO A 25 -2.56 10.15 -9.87
C PRO A 25 -1.90 8.90 -10.48
N TYR A 26 -0.66 8.59 -10.11
CA TYR A 26 0.07 7.41 -10.59
C TYR A 26 -0.01 6.25 -9.61
N ARG A 27 -0.73 6.41 -8.48
CA ARG A 27 -1.00 5.34 -7.53
C ARG A 27 -1.78 4.21 -8.19
N LYS A 28 -1.39 2.98 -7.89
CA LYS A 28 -2.09 1.76 -8.26
C LYS A 28 -2.50 1.03 -6.99
N ASP A 29 -3.79 0.71 -6.90
CA ASP A 29 -4.36 0.01 -5.76
C ASP A 29 -4.51 -1.46 -6.13
N ILE A 30 -3.93 -2.35 -5.34
CA ILE A 30 -3.94 -3.80 -5.57
C ILE A 30 -4.28 -4.53 -4.27
N GLN A 31 -5.19 -5.50 -4.39
CA GLN A 31 -5.46 -6.45 -3.33
C GLN A 31 -4.47 -7.62 -3.41
N ILE A 32 -3.58 -7.76 -2.43
CA ILE A 32 -2.72 -8.94 -2.27
C ILE A 32 -3.11 -9.64 -0.97
N ASN A 33 -3.57 -10.89 -1.06
CA ASN A 33 -4.13 -11.63 0.07
C ASN A 33 -5.25 -10.82 0.75
N LYS A 34 -5.13 -10.60 2.05
CA LYS A 34 -6.05 -9.79 2.87
C LYS A 34 -5.72 -8.29 2.91
N TYR A 35 -4.65 -7.85 2.26
CA TYR A 35 -4.18 -6.47 2.33
C TYR A 35 -4.52 -5.69 1.05
N GLU A 36 -5.15 -4.54 1.23
CA GLU A 36 -5.18 -3.49 0.22
C GLU A 36 -3.84 -2.75 0.27
N ILE A 37 -3.09 -2.83 -0.83
CA ILE A 37 -1.77 -2.22 -0.98
C ILE A 37 -1.82 -1.17 -2.08
N HIS A 38 -1.29 0.00 -1.77
CA HIS A 38 -1.16 1.11 -2.69
C HIS A 38 0.29 1.21 -3.14
N VAL A 39 0.52 1.20 -4.45
CA VAL A 39 1.85 1.26 -5.06
C VAL A 39 2.00 2.56 -5.84
N ILE A 40 3.09 3.28 -5.61
CA ILE A 40 3.46 4.49 -6.35
C ILE A 40 4.82 4.25 -7.00
N LYS A 41 4.90 4.47 -8.32
CA LYS A 41 6.16 4.49 -9.07
C LYS A 41 6.86 5.83 -8.83
N LYS A 42 8.06 5.82 -8.26
CA LYS A 42 8.88 7.04 -8.03
C LYS A 42 9.83 7.32 -9.19
N SER A 43 10.39 6.26 -9.79
CA SER A 43 11.25 6.32 -10.97
C SER A 43 11.10 5.05 -11.80
N GLN A 44 11.92 4.85 -12.83
CA GLN A 44 11.89 3.63 -13.64
C GLN A 44 12.14 2.36 -12.81
N THR A 45 13.01 2.43 -11.82
CA THR A 45 13.44 1.30 -10.99
C THR A 45 13.07 1.44 -9.51
N SER A 46 12.47 2.56 -9.09
CA SER A 46 12.11 2.82 -7.69
C SER A 46 10.61 2.91 -7.49
N TYR A 47 10.14 2.17 -6.48
CA TYR A 47 8.74 2.05 -6.12
C TYR A 47 8.54 2.23 -4.62
N GLU A 48 7.33 2.62 -4.26
CA GLU A 48 6.88 2.72 -2.89
C GLU A 48 5.56 1.98 -2.73
N ALA A 49 5.40 1.20 -1.67
CA ALA A 49 4.15 0.54 -1.31
C ALA A 49 3.72 0.87 0.12
N PHE A 50 2.44 1.14 0.34
CA PHE A 50 1.86 1.41 1.66
C PHE A 50 0.45 0.83 1.75
N GLY A 51 -0.17 0.90 2.92
CA GLY A 51 -1.46 0.28 3.20
C GLY A 51 -1.33 -0.95 4.10
N GLY A 52 -2.32 -1.84 4.05
CA GLY A 52 -2.39 -2.99 4.95
C GLY A 52 -2.78 -2.63 6.39
N ASP A 53 -3.46 -1.50 6.60
CA ASP A 53 -4.05 -1.13 7.88
C ASP A 53 -5.24 -2.03 8.19
N SER A 54 -4.96 -3.19 8.78
CA SER A 54 -5.96 -4.12 9.30
C SER A 54 -5.57 -4.52 10.72
N PHE A 55 -6.54 -4.73 11.60
CA PHE A 55 -6.23 -5.22 12.96
C PHE A 55 -5.52 -6.59 12.89
N GLY A 56 -4.44 -6.77 13.66
CA GLY A 56 -3.67 -8.01 13.67
C GLY A 56 -2.72 -8.20 12.48
N VAL A 57 -2.09 -7.12 11.99
CA VAL A 57 -1.07 -7.20 10.93
C VAL A 57 0.13 -8.04 11.38
N ASP A 58 0.40 -9.12 10.66
CA ASP A 58 1.74 -9.73 10.65
C ASP A 58 2.64 -8.89 9.72
N VAL A 59 3.70 -8.32 10.29
CA VAL A 59 4.61 -7.40 9.58
C VAL A 59 5.39 -8.11 8.47
N LEU A 60 5.73 -9.38 8.65
CA LEU A 60 6.45 -10.15 7.63
C LEU A 60 5.53 -10.45 6.45
N ASP A 61 4.28 -10.82 6.72
CA ASP A 61 3.29 -11.08 5.67
C ASP A 61 2.90 -9.80 4.93
N LEU A 62 2.81 -8.67 5.64
CA LEU A 62 2.61 -7.37 5.02
C LEU A 62 3.78 -7.03 4.11
N LYS A 63 5.03 -7.16 4.56
CA LYS A 63 6.22 -6.89 3.74
C LYS A 63 6.21 -7.73 2.45
N LYS A 64 5.94 -9.03 2.57
CA LYS A 64 5.83 -9.93 1.40
C LYS A 64 4.72 -9.51 0.44
N SER A 65 3.57 -9.12 0.99
CA SER A 65 2.43 -8.67 0.19
C SER A 65 2.73 -7.35 -0.54
N GLN A 66 3.45 -6.44 0.11
CA GLN A 66 3.91 -5.18 -0.47
C GLN A 66 4.93 -5.40 -1.59
N ILE A 67 5.92 -6.28 -1.38
CA ILE A 67 6.87 -6.69 -2.42
C ILE A 67 6.12 -7.24 -3.64
N ARG A 68 5.21 -8.19 -3.42
CA ARG A 68 4.44 -8.80 -4.51
C ARG A 68 3.57 -7.80 -5.26
N ALA A 69 2.99 -6.82 -4.56
CA ALA A 69 2.25 -5.74 -5.22
C ALA A 69 3.16 -4.90 -6.13
N ILE A 70 4.37 -4.56 -5.68
CA ILE A 70 5.36 -3.83 -6.50
C ILE A 70 5.76 -4.65 -7.72
N GLU A 71 6.03 -5.94 -7.57
CA GLU A 71 6.38 -6.81 -8.70
C GLU A 71 5.24 -6.91 -9.71
N GLN A 72 3.99 -7.03 -9.26
CA GLN A 72 2.82 -7.06 -10.14
C GLN A 72 2.58 -5.74 -10.88
N VAL A 73 2.80 -4.59 -10.22
CA VAL A 73 2.64 -3.26 -10.87
C VAL A 73 3.78 -2.96 -11.83
N SER A 74 5.00 -3.31 -11.46
CA SER A 74 6.19 -3.02 -12.26
C SER A 74 6.38 -4.00 -13.41
N GLY A 75 5.93 -5.25 -13.27
CA GLY A 75 6.29 -6.36 -14.15
C GLY A 75 7.75 -6.81 -13.99
N CYS A 76 8.41 -6.40 -12.90
CA CYS A 76 9.84 -6.59 -12.64
C CYS A 76 10.05 -7.19 -11.25
N HIS A 77 11.24 -7.73 -10.97
CA HIS A 77 11.56 -8.34 -9.69
C HIS A 77 12.09 -7.32 -8.68
N VAL A 78 11.65 -7.42 -7.43
CA VAL A 78 12.20 -6.57 -6.35
C VAL A 78 13.55 -7.13 -5.91
N ILE A 79 14.60 -6.32 -6.03
CA ILE A 79 15.98 -6.68 -5.67
C ILE A 79 16.43 -6.13 -4.32
N ASP A 80 15.78 -5.06 -3.86
CA ASP A 80 16.05 -4.43 -2.57
C ASP A 80 14.77 -3.80 -2.01
N SER A 81 14.59 -3.86 -0.68
CA SER A 81 13.44 -3.24 -0.04
C SER A 81 13.65 -2.91 1.44
N GLU A 82 13.32 -1.68 1.81
CA GLU A 82 13.43 -1.15 3.16
C GLU A 82 12.15 -0.43 3.58
N TYR A 83 11.82 -0.52 4.87
CA TYR A 83 10.75 0.32 5.42
C TYR A 83 11.26 1.73 5.63
N SER A 84 10.45 2.72 5.28
CA SER A 84 10.71 4.13 5.54
C SER A 84 10.96 4.37 7.02
N SER A 85 12.00 5.15 7.33
CA SER A 85 12.28 5.63 8.69
C SER A 85 11.30 6.71 9.15
N VAL A 86 10.58 7.34 8.21
CA VAL A 86 9.65 8.45 8.47
C VAL A 86 8.20 7.98 8.49
N PHE A 87 7.81 7.12 7.55
CA PHE A 87 6.43 6.66 7.40
C PHE A 87 6.33 5.17 7.72
N ILE A 88 5.80 4.86 8.91
CA ILE A 88 5.59 3.47 9.36
C ILE A 88 4.84 2.68 8.28
N ARG A 89 5.35 1.48 7.97
CA ARG A 89 4.79 0.53 6.98
C ARG A 89 4.74 1.03 5.53
N THR A 90 5.39 2.15 5.22
CA THR A 90 5.72 2.49 3.84
C THR A 90 6.98 1.73 3.45
N LEU A 91 6.89 0.82 2.49
CA LEU A 91 8.02 0.08 1.94
C LEU A 91 8.56 0.82 0.71
N HIS A 92 9.84 1.16 0.73
CA HIS A 92 10.59 1.57 -0.46
C HIS A 92 11.24 0.33 -1.07
N ALA A 93 11.21 0.23 -2.40
CA ALA A 93 11.82 -0.89 -3.09
C ALA A 93 12.50 -0.47 -4.39
N GLN A 94 13.54 -1.20 -4.75
CA GLN A 94 14.17 -1.18 -6.06
C GLN A 94 13.80 -2.43 -6.83
N VAL A 95 13.55 -2.27 -8.13
CA VAL A 95 13.23 -3.37 -9.04
C VAL A 95 14.26 -3.49 -10.15
N GLU A 96 14.47 -4.72 -10.61
CA GLU A 96 15.21 -5.07 -11.81
C GLU A 96 14.29 -5.83 -12.76
N CYS A 97 14.21 -5.38 -14.00
CA CYS A 97 13.43 -6.04 -15.05
C CYS A 97 14.38 -6.93 -15.85
N ASP A 98 14.08 -8.21 -15.97
CA ASP A 98 14.84 -9.09 -16.84
C ASP A 98 14.79 -8.52 -18.26
N ARG A 99 15.96 -8.23 -18.84
CA ARG A 99 16.07 -7.81 -20.24
C ARG A 99 15.76 -9.04 -21.09
N ASN A 100 14.51 -9.18 -21.51
CA ASN A 100 14.17 -10.09 -22.59
C ASN A 100 14.63 -9.52 -23.94
#